data_AF-A0A1M7N2G7-F1
#
_entry.id   AF-A0A1M7N2G7-F1
#
_cell.length_a   1.000
_cell.length_b   1.000
_cell.length_c   1.000
_cell.angle_alpha   90.00
_cell.angle_beta   90.00
_cell.angle_gamma   90.00
#
_symmetry.space_group_name_H-M   'P 1'
#
loop_
_entity.id
_entity.type
_entity.pdbx_description
1 polymer ?
#
loop_
_entity_poly.entity_id
_entity_poly.type
_entity_poly.pdbx_seq_one_letter_code
_entity_poly.pdbx_strand_id
1 'polypeptide(L)'
;MKKLRSFLPYALILSAVVMFMVSCSKDGEPGPAGAQGPAGQNGAQGPAGPKGDTGAKGDTGVANVIYSAWLDVPFAADTQHLPGGVIDTVGWYGQIAVSKLTADMIGKSDVKVYINLNTPASPQVLALPFYGSFSLFNILVPGGIILQSNVRIGTVSVNGTKYQQYRYILIPGGVAARSVIDWNNYDVVKAYLNLVD
;
A
#
# COMPACT_ATOMS: atom_id res chain seq x y z
N MET A 1 14.14 109.44 96.56
CA MET A 1 14.67 108.35 97.41
C MET A 1 14.25 107.01 96.79
N LYS A 2 14.92 106.56 95.70
CA LYS A 2 15.93 105.46 95.66
C LYS A 2 15.42 104.18 96.37
N LYS A 3 14.66 103.26 95.75
CA LYS A 3 15.22 102.06 95.08
C LYS A 3 14.21 101.23 94.23
N LEU A 4 13.03 101.74 93.85
CA LEU A 4 12.06 100.94 93.08
C LEU A 4 12.23 101.06 91.54
N ARG A 5 13.48 101.08 91.05
CA ARG A 5 13.83 101.31 89.62
C ARG A 5 14.64 100.18 88.97
N SER A 6 14.80 99.02 89.62
CA SER A 6 15.80 98.01 89.19
C SER A 6 15.27 96.67 88.66
N PHE A 7 13.96 96.38 88.70
CA PHE A 7 13.43 95.04 88.37
C PHE A 7 12.50 94.95 87.16
N LEU A 8 12.07 96.09 86.61
CA LEU A 8 11.11 96.11 85.51
C LEU A 8 11.66 95.77 84.11
N PRO A 9 12.95 96.02 83.75
CA PRO A 9 13.42 95.72 82.39
C PRO A 9 13.79 94.23 82.18
N TYR A 10 13.99 93.45 83.24
CA TYR A 10 14.34 92.02 83.11
C TYR A 10 13.13 91.11 82.90
N ALA A 11 11.94 91.51 83.36
CA ALA A 11 10.70 90.72 83.21
C ALA A 11 10.14 90.74 81.77
N LEU A 12 10.47 91.76 80.96
CA LEU A 12 10.02 91.90 79.57
C LEU A 12 10.96 91.26 78.55
N ILE A 13 12.21 91.00 78.91
CA ILE A 13 13.20 90.35 78.03
C ILE A 13 13.13 88.82 78.13
N LEU A 14 12.61 88.28 79.25
CA LEU A 14 12.44 86.83 79.44
C LEU A 14 11.23 86.25 78.69
N SER A 15 10.23 87.08 78.31
CA SER A 15 9.06 86.63 77.54
C SER A 15 9.29 86.59 76.03
N ALA A 16 10.33 87.28 75.52
CA ALA A 16 10.62 87.35 74.08
C ALA A 16 11.49 86.18 73.55
N VAL A 17 12.16 85.43 74.43
CA VAL A 17 13.10 84.35 74.04
C VAL A 17 12.41 82.98 73.89
N VAL A 18 11.16 82.84 74.36
CA VAL A 18 10.41 81.57 74.30
C VAL A 18 9.65 81.37 72.98
N MET A 19 9.49 82.40 72.15
CA MET A 19 8.71 82.32 70.89
C MET A 19 9.49 81.98 69.62
N PHE A 20 10.81 81.72 69.70
CA PHE A 20 11.65 81.57 68.48
C PHE A 20 12.38 80.23 68.28
N MET A 21 12.10 79.16 69.05
CA MET A 21 12.92 77.92 68.98
C MET A 21 12.17 76.58 68.90
N VAL A 22 11.03 76.44 68.20
CA VAL A 22 10.52 75.10 67.80
C VAL A 22 9.79 75.14 66.45
N SER A 23 10.48 75.55 65.37
CA SER A 23 10.04 75.31 63.99
C SER A 23 11.13 74.53 63.26
N CYS A 24 11.13 73.21 63.47
CA CYS A 24 11.78 72.21 62.62
C CYS A 24 11.50 70.81 63.21
N SER A 25 10.54 70.07 62.67
CA SER A 25 10.54 68.61 62.80
C SER A 25 9.75 67.91 61.68
N LYS A 26 10.50 67.06 60.98
CA LYS A 26 10.13 65.80 60.31
C LYS A 26 9.90 65.84 58.79
N ASP A 27 10.97 65.56 58.06
CA ASP A 27 10.92 64.93 56.75
C ASP A 27 10.16 63.60 56.85
N GLY A 28 9.26 63.34 55.90
CA GLY A 28 8.47 62.11 55.86
C GLY A 28 9.32 60.88 55.55
N GLU A 29 8.99 59.75 56.18
CA GLU A 29 9.55 58.45 55.82
C GLU A 29 9.29 58.15 54.32
N PRO A 30 10.27 57.59 53.57
CA PRO A 30 10.01 57.08 52.23
C PRO A 30 8.90 56.02 52.27
N GLY A 31 7.88 56.16 51.42
CA GLY A 31 6.79 55.20 51.34
C GLY A 31 7.27 53.77 51.03
N PRO A 32 6.54 52.73 51.46
CA PRO A 32 6.93 51.34 51.21
C PRO A 32 7.08 51.06 49.71
N ALA A 33 8.09 50.25 49.36
CA ALA A 33 8.30 49.82 47.98
C ALA A 33 7.03 49.14 47.44
N GLY A 34 6.62 49.52 46.22
CA GLY A 34 5.43 48.97 45.57
C GLY A 34 5.52 47.44 45.41
N ALA A 35 4.39 46.75 45.53
CA ALA A 35 4.33 45.30 45.38
C ALA A 35 4.89 44.85 44.02
N GLN A 36 5.67 43.77 44.02
CA GLN A 36 6.18 43.16 42.78
C GLN A 36 5.01 42.77 41.88
N GLY A 37 5.08 43.18 40.61
CA GLY A 37 4.05 42.87 39.62
C GLY A 37 3.81 41.36 39.44
N PRO A 38 2.60 40.94 39.05
CA PRO A 38 2.28 39.53 38.87
C PRO A 38 3.19 38.89 37.81
N ALA A 39 3.54 37.61 38.02
CA ALA A 39 4.30 36.83 37.04
C ALA A 39 3.54 36.78 35.70
N GLY A 40 4.27 36.97 34.58
CA GLY A 40 3.69 36.91 33.24
C GLY A 40 3.04 35.56 32.96
N GLN A 41 1.89 35.56 32.29
CA GLN A 41 1.19 34.33 31.93
C GLN A 41 2.04 33.49 30.96
N ASN A 42 2.10 32.17 31.18
CA ASN A 42 2.76 31.24 30.26
C ASN A 42 2.15 31.38 28.86
N GLY A 43 3.01 31.49 27.84
CA GLY A 43 2.59 31.62 26.44
C GLY A 43 1.72 30.42 26.00
N ALA A 44 0.72 30.70 25.17
CA ALA A 44 -0.15 29.66 24.63
C ALA A 44 0.65 28.63 23.83
N GLN A 45 0.28 27.35 23.95
CA GLN A 45 0.85 26.28 23.13
C GLN A 45 0.65 26.58 21.64
N GLY A 46 1.70 26.41 20.84
CA GLY A 46 1.64 26.65 19.40
C GLY A 46 0.59 25.77 18.70
N PRO A 47 0.10 26.20 17.52
CA PRO A 47 -0.89 25.43 16.77
C PRO A 47 -0.33 24.06 16.37
N ALA A 48 -1.21 23.07 16.25
CA ALA A 48 -0.84 21.77 15.71
C ALA A 48 -0.30 21.91 14.27
N GLY A 49 0.75 21.13 13.95
CA GLY A 49 1.33 21.12 12.60
C GLY A 49 0.32 20.66 11.54
N PRO A 50 0.57 20.98 10.26
CA PRO A 50 -0.29 20.54 9.17
C PRO A 50 -0.34 19.01 9.09
N LYS A 51 -1.50 18.48 8.72
CA LYS A 51 -1.65 17.05 8.39
C LYS A 51 -0.78 16.74 7.18
N GLY A 52 0.04 15.68 7.26
CA GLY A 52 0.84 15.22 6.13
C GLY A 52 -0.03 14.82 4.93
N ASP A 53 0.53 14.96 3.73
CA ASP A 53 -0.17 14.65 2.48
C ASP A 53 -0.54 13.16 2.40
N THR A 54 -1.68 12.86 1.78
CA THR A 54 -2.06 11.50 1.45
C THR A 54 -1.08 10.94 0.42
N GLY A 55 -0.45 9.80 0.71
CA GLY A 55 0.47 9.13 -0.23
C GLY A 55 -0.18 8.87 -1.60
N ALA A 56 0.63 8.85 -2.65
CA ALA A 56 0.16 8.59 -4.01
C ALA A 56 -0.56 7.23 -4.09
N LYS A 57 -1.67 7.20 -4.85
CA LYS A 57 -2.35 5.94 -5.19
C LYS A 57 -1.37 5.06 -5.98
N GLY A 58 -1.14 3.83 -5.53
CA GLY A 58 -0.32 2.87 -6.28
C GLY A 58 -0.85 2.60 -7.68
N ASP A 59 0.04 2.25 -8.61
CA ASP A 59 -0.31 1.93 -9.99
C ASP A 59 -1.36 0.81 -10.05
N THR A 60 -2.28 0.92 -11.02
CA THR A 60 -3.30 -0.10 -11.24
C THR A 60 -2.64 -1.40 -11.71
N GLY A 61 -2.81 -2.50 -10.98
CA GLY A 61 -2.24 -3.80 -11.34
C GLY A 61 -2.76 -4.30 -12.69
N VAL A 62 -1.84 -4.56 -13.63
CA VAL A 62 -2.12 -4.97 -15.02
C VAL A 62 -2.38 -6.48 -15.20
N ALA A 63 -3.08 -7.14 -14.26
CA ALA A 63 -3.39 -8.56 -14.41
C ALA A 63 -4.47 -8.77 -15.50
N ASN A 64 -4.04 -8.78 -16.77
CA ASN A 64 -4.88 -8.98 -17.95
C ASN A 64 -5.27 -10.46 -18.09
N VAL A 65 -6.19 -10.95 -17.27
CA VAL A 65 -6.69 -12.33 -17.36
C VAL A 65 -7.57 -12.48 -18.61
N ILE A 66 -7.23 -13.41 -19.50
CA ILE A 66 -7.96 -13.68 -20.74
C ILE A 66 -8.59 -15.08 -20.64
N TYR A 67 -9.91 -15.18 -20.73
CA TYR A 67 -10.62 -16.46 -20.75
C TYR A 67 -11.25 -16.73 -22.12
N SER A 68 -11.34 -18.00 -22.50
CA SER A 68 -12.06 -18.43 -23.71
C SER A 68 -13.52 -18.77 -23.42
N ALA A 69 -14.34 -18.83 -24.47
CA ALA A 69 -15.59 -19.59 -24.43
C ALA A 69 -15.31 -21.10 -24.25
N TRP A 70 -16.37 -21.91 -24.08
CA TRP A 70 -16.24 -23.36 -24.26
C TRP A 70 -16.03 -23.65 -25.76
N LEU A 71 -15.04 -24.49 -26.06
CA LEU A 71 -14.54 -24.77 -27.39
C LEU A 71 -14.76 -26.23 -27.74
N ASP A 72 -15.12 -26.48 -28.99
CA ASP A 72 -15.14 -27.80 -29.58
C ASP A 72 -13.72 -28.13 -30.06
N VAL A 73 -13.09 -29.13 -29.46
CA VAL A 73 -11.71 -29.54 -29.77
C VAL A 73 -11.72 -30.96 -30.30
N PRO A 74 -11.53 -31.17 -31.62
CA PRO A 74 -11.38 -32.50 -32.17
C PRO A 74 -10.03 -33.09 -31.76
N PHE A 75 -10.01 -34.42 -31.55
CA PHE A 75 -8.78 -35.16 -31.30
C PHE A 75 -8.47 -36.09 -32.47
N ALA A 76 -7.20 -36.11 -32.87
CA ALA A 76 -6.63 -37.00 -33.86
C ALA A 76 -5.71 -38.02 -33.19
N ALA A 77 -5.52 -39.17 -33.84
CA ALA A 77 -4.58 -40.19 -33.38
C ALA A 77 -3.15 -39.68 -33.58
N ASP A 78 -2.32 -39.81 -32.56
CA ASP A 78 -0.87 -39.68 -32.69
C ASP A 78 -0.32 -41.04 -33.14
N THR A 79 0.36 -41.06 -34.28
CA THR A 79 0.73 -42.31 -34.95
C THR A 79 2.23 -42.39 -35.19
N GLN A 80 2.79 -43.57 -34.93
CA GLN A 80 4.17 -43.89 -35.19
C GLN A 80 4.25 -44.85 -36.40
N HIS A 81 5.04 -44.47 -37.40
CA HIS A 81 5.33 -45.31 -38.55
C HIS A 81 6.56 -46.17 -38.27
N LEU A 82 6.35 -47.48 -38.16
CA LEU A 82 7.39 -48.45 -37.90
C LEU A 82 7.91 -49.08 -39.21
N PRO A 83 9.11 -49.70 -39.20
CA PRO A 83 9.62 -50.45 -40.35
C PRO A 83 8.61 -51.50 -40.84
N GLY A 84 8.53 -51.70 -42.16
CA GLY A 84 7.58 -52.65 -42.76
C GLY A 84 6.16 -52.11 -42.96
N GLY A 85 5.93 -50.80 -42.73
CA GLY A 85 4.64 -50.15 -43.01
C GLY A 85 3.60 -50.31 -41.91
N VAL A 86 3.99 -50.79 -40.72
CA VAL A 86 3.11 -50.88 -39.55
C VAL A 86 2.88 -49.48 -38.97
N ILE A 87 1.62 -49.14 -38.73
CA ILE A 87 1.20 -47.89 -38.07
C ILE A 87 0.73 -48.23 -36.67
N ASP A 88 1.36 -47.66 -35.65
CA ASP A 88 0.94 -47.78 -34.25
C ASP A 88 0.31 -46.47 -33.76
N THR A 89 -0.74 -46.55 -32.96
CA THR A 89 -1.35 -45.38 -32.31
C THR A 89 -0.78 -45.25 -30.90
N VAL A 90 0.07 -44.25 -30.71
CA VAL A 90 0.79 -44.04 -29.45
C VAL A 90 0.08 -43.08 -28.51
N GLY A 91 -0.96 -42.41 -28.99
CA GLY A 91 -1.77 -41.51 -28.18
C GLY A 91 -2.80 -40.76 -29.02
N TRP A 92 -3.35 -39.71 -28.42
CA TRP A 92 -4.31 -38.82 -29.06
C TRP A 92 -3.95 -37.38 -28.73
N TYR A 93 -4.11 -36.50 -29.72
CA TYR A 93 -3.84 -35.08 -29.53
C TYR A 93 -4.96 -34.20 -30.06
N GLY A 94 -5.14 -33.05 -29.41
CA GLY A 94 -6.03 -31.98 -29.83
C GLY A 94 -5.28 -30.65 -29.80
N GLN A 95 -5.82 -29.63 -30.47
CA GLN A 95 -5.19 -28.31 -30.54
C GLN A 95 -6.21 -27.21 -30.27
N ILE A 96 -5.81 -26.22 -29.47
CA ILE A 96 -6.57 -25.00 -29.22
C ILE A 96 -5.75 -23.82 -29.73
N ALA A 97 -6.32 -23.05 -30.65
CA ALA A 97 -5.70 -21.81 -31.12
C ALA A 97 -5.82 -20.71 -30.05
N VAL A 98 -4.68 -20.10 -29.72
CA VAL A 98 -4.57 -19.01 -28.74
C VAL A 98 -3.62 -17.97 -29.32
N SER A 99 -4.10 -17.16 -30.25
CA SER A 99 -3.27 -16.17 -30.96
C SER A 99 -2.59 -15.16 -30.05
N LYS A 100 -3.15 -14.91 -28.85
CA LYS A 100 -2.58 -14.03 -27.83
C LYS A 100 -1.46 -14.68 -27.02
N LEU A 101 -1.22 -15.99 -27.13
CA LEU A 101 -0.10 -16.67 -26.48
C LEU A 101 1.13 -16.58 -27.40
N THR A 102 1.94 -15.56 -27.24
CA THR A 102 3.13 -15.35 -28.06
C THR A 102 4.32 -16.17 -27.58
N ALA A 103 5.41 -16.22 -28.36
CA ALA A 103 6.62 -16.95 -27.99
C ALA A 103 7.29 -16.38 -26.72
N ASP A 104 7.28 -15.06 -26.53
CA ASP A 104 7.86 -14.41 -25.35
C ASP A 104 7.03 -14.63 -24.07
N MET A 105 5.77 -15.02 -24.22
CA MET A 105 4.87 -15.36 -23.13
C MET A 105 5.07 -16.80 -22.63
N ILE A 106 5.70 -17.67 -23.43
CA ILE A 106 6.06 -19.03 -23.02
C ILE A 106 7.05 -18.95 -21.85
N GLY A 107 6.70 -19.56 -20.72
CA GLY A 107 7.50 -19.55 -19.49
C GLY A 107 7.32 -18.31 -18.60
N LYS A 108 6.64 -17.26 -19.07
CA LYS A 108 6.27 -16.08 -18.24
C LYS A 108 4.81 -16.09 -17.84
N SER A 109 3.96 -16.74 -18.63
CA SER A 109 2.52 -16.75 -18.46
C SER A 109 2.06 -18.06 -17.82
N ASP A 110 0.98 -17.99 -17.05
CA ASP A 110 0.27 -19.17 -16.58
C ASP A 110 -0.94 -19.42 -17.48
N VAL A 111 -1.17 -20.68 -17.84
CA VAL A 111 -2.30 -21.10 -18.66
C VAL A 111 -3.02 -22.23 -17.95
N LYS A 112 -4.25 -21.98 -17.55
CA LYS A 112 -5.14 -23.01 -17.01
C LYS A 112 -6.02 -23.54 -18.11
N VAL A 113 -6.09 -24.86 -18.25
CA VAL A 113 -6.95 -25.53 -19.22
C VAL A 113 -7.94 -26.41 -18.46
N TYR A 114 -9.18 -26.40 -18.92
CA TYR A 114 -10.29 -27.13 -18.34
C TYR A 114 -11.01 -27.92 -19.42
N ILE A 115 -11.56 -29.06 -19.01
CA ILE A 115 -12.47 -29.87 -19.80
C ILE A 115 -13.79 -30.03 -19.05
N ASN A 116 -14.91 -29.80 -19.72
CA ASN A 116 -16.23 -30.21 -19.23
C ASN A 116 -16.53 -31.59 -19.80
N LEU A 117 -16.41 -32.64 -18.99
CA LEU A 117 -16.66 -34.02 -19.39
C LEU A 117 -18.12 -34.31 -19.76
N ASN A 118 -19.04 -33.43 -19.36
CA ASN A 118 -20.47 -33.62 -19.54
C ASN A 118 -21.04 -32.44 -20.36
N THR A 119 -22.37 -32.27 -20.35
CA THR A 119 -23.08 -31.25 -21.11
C THR A 119 -22.88 -29.84 -20.54
N PRO A 120 -23.13 -28.78 -21.33
CA PRO A 120 -23.19 -27.42 -20.80
C PRO A 120 -24.28 -27.20 -19.74
N ALA A 121 -25.38 -27.96 -19.81
CA ALA A 121 -26.51 -27.85 -18.88
C ALA A 121 -26.25 -28.54 -17.53
N SER A 122 -25.38 -29.56 -17.50
CA SER A 122 -24.99 -30.28 -16.29
C SER A 122 -23.47 -30.53 -16.33
N PRO A 123 -22.66 -29.50 -16.03
CA PRO A 123 -21.22 -29.56 -16.25
C PRO A 123 -20.49 -30.41 -15.21
N GLN A 124 -19.51 -31.19 -15.67
CA GLN A 124 -18.52 -31.88 -14.83
C GLN A 124 -17.13 -31.43 -15.27
N VAL A 125 -16.60 -30.41 -14.61
CA VAL A 125 -15.37 -29.71 -15.04
C VAL A 125 -14.15 -30.24 -14.32
N LEU A 126 -13.12 -30.62 -15.08
CA LEU A 126 -11.79 -30.97 -14.59
C LEU A 126 -10.75 -29.96 -15.09
N ALA A 127 -9.73 -29.71 -14.28
CA ALA A 127 -8.56 -28.95 -14.66
C ALA A 127 -7.45 -29.87 -15.17
N LEU A 128 -6.66 -29.39 -16.13
CA LEU A 128 -5.47 -30.08 -16.63
C LEU A 128 -4.20 -29.58 -15.89
N PRO A 129 -3.16 -30.42 -15.77
CA PRO A 129 -3.14 -31.82 -16.18
C PRO A 129 -4.02 -32.69 -15.25
N PHE A 130 -4.64 -33.71 -15.83
CA PHE A 130 -5.44 -34.70 -15.11
C PHE A 130 -4.80 -36.08 -15.26
N TYR A 131 -4.64 -36.76 -14.13
CA TYR A 131 -4.15 -38.13 -14.06
C TYR A 131 -5.13 -38.96 -13.22
N GLY A 132 -5.79 -39.90 -13.86
CA GLY A 132 -6.77 -40.79 -13.22
C GLY A 132 -7.11 -41.94 -14.15
N SER A 133 -8.40 -42.16 -14.41
CA SER A 133 -8.86 -43.16 -15.38
C SER A 133 -8.31 -42.95 -16.80
N PHE A 134 -7.86 -41.73 -17.10
CA PHE A 134 -7.07 -41.39 -18.27
C PHE A 134 -6.03 -40.33 -17.87
N SER A 135 -5.04 -40.13 -18.73
CA SER A 135 -4.06 -39.05 -18.61
C SER A 135 -4.36 -38.01 -19.67
N LEU A 136 -4.47 -36.75 -19.28
CA LEU A 136 -4.69 -35.62 -20.18
C LEU A 136 -3.89 -34.42 -19.70
N PHE A 137 -2.98 -33.94 -20.53
CA PHE A 137 -2.11 -32.81 -20.21
C PHE A 137 -1.98 -31.86 -21.39
N ASN A 138 -1.49 -30.66 -21.12
CA ASN A 138 -1.32 -29.62 -22.12
C ASN A 138 0.15 -29.22 -22.27
N ILE A 139 0.53 -28.90 -23.49
CA ILE A 139 1.82 -28.32 -23.86
C ILE A 139 1.54 -26.96 -24.46
N LEU A 140 2.22 -25.93 -23.95
CA LEU A 140 2.11 -24.58 -24.48
C LEU A 140 3.07 -24.40 -25.65
N VAL A 141 2.55 -23.86 -26.74
CA VAL A 141 3.33 -23.50 -27.93
C VAL A 141 2.97 -22.08 -28.36
N PRO A 142 3.86 -21.35 -29.05
CA PRO A 142 3.49 -20.07 -29.61
C PRO A 142 2.24 -20.19 -30.49
N GLY A 143 1.23 -19.36 -30.21
CA GLY A 143 -0.05 -19.32 -30.92
C GLY A 143 -1.08 -20.36 -30.48
N GLY A 144 -0.79 -21.24 -29.51
CA GLY A 144 -1.77 -22.26 -29.13
C GLY A 144 -1.39 -23.20 -27.98
N ILE A 145 -2.29 -24.14 -27.74
CA ILE A 145 -2.17 -25.17 -26.71
C ILE A 145 -2.36 -26.52 -27.40
N ILE A 146 -1.38 -27.40 -27.25
CA ILE A 146 -1.51 -28.80 -27.66
C ILE A 146 -2.01 -29.59 -26.46
N LEU A 147 -3.02 -30.41 -26.66
CA LEU A 147 -3.55 -31.35 -25.68
C LEU A 147 -3.05 -32.74 -26.05
N GLN A 148 -2.59 -33.52 -25.08
CA GLN A 148 -2.17 -34.90 -25.28
C GLN A 148 -2.87 -35.81 -24.27
N SER A 149 -3.31 -36.98 -24.76
CA SER A 149 -4.08 -37.94 -23.98
C SER A 149 -3.78 -39.38 -24.40
N ASN A 150 -3.91 -40.32 -23.45
CA ASN A 150 -3.82 -41.76 -23.74
C ASN A 150 -5.14 -42.35 -24.26
N VAL A 151 -6.23 -41.58 -24.25
CA VAL A 151 -7.53 -41.96 -24.80
C VAL A 151 -8.08 -40.88 -25.71
N ARG A 152 -8.95 -41.25 -26.66
CA ARG A 152 -9.64 -40.27 -27.51
C ARG A 152 -10.68 -39.51 -26.70
N ILE A 153 -10.36 -38.27 -26.31
CA ILE A 153 -11.20 -37.43 -25.46
C ILE A 153 -11.49 -36.05 -26.06
N GLY A 154 -11.63 -36.01 -27.38
CA GLY A 154 -12.06 -34.80 -28.09
C GLY A 154 -13.55 -34.54 -27.95
N THR A 155 -13.97 -33.31 -28.20
CA THR A 155 -15.40 -32.93 -28.14
C THR A 155 -16.25 -33.82 -29.04
N VAL A 156 -17.29 -34.39 -28.47
CA VAL A 156 -18.27 -35.22 -29.19
C VAL A 156 -19.65 -34.58 -29.14
N SER A 157 -20.46 -34.89 -30.15
CA SER A 157 -21.84 -34.43 -30.24
C SER A 157 -22.76 -35.64 -30.33
N VAL A 158 -23.69 -35.77 -29.40
CA VAL A 158 -24.69 -36.84 -29.36
C VAL A 158 -26.07 -36.18 -29.41
N ASN A 159 -26.86 -36.48 -30.45
CA ASN A 159 -28.18 -35.88 -30.67
C ASN A 159 -28.20 -34.34 -30.56
N GLY A 160 -27.19 -33.69 -31.15
CA GLY A 160 -27.02 -32.22 -31.10
C GLY A 160 -26.48 -31.67 -29.77
N THR A 161 -26.35 -32.50 -28.73
CA THR A 161 -25.77 -32.10 -27.44
C THR A 161 -24.27 -32.32 -27.43
N LYS A 162 -23.51 -31.28 -27.06
CA LYS A 162 -22.05 -31.33 -26.96
C LYS A 162 -21.59 -31.85 -25.60
N TYR A 163 -20.53 -32.65 -25.62
CA TYR A 163 -19.82 -33.19 -24.46
C TYR A 163 -18.33 -32.98 -24.65
N GLN A 164 -17.55 -32.95 -23.57
CA GLN A 164 -16.08 -32.89 -23.62
C GLN A 164 -15.59 -31.61 -24.30
N GLN A 165 -16.21 -30.48 -23.96
CA GLN A 165 -15.77 -29.16 -24.43
C GLN A 165 -14.63 -28.63 -23.57
N TYR A 166 -13.77 -27.80 -24.16
CA TYR A 166 -12.57 -27.29 -23.51
C TYR A 166 -12.64 -25.79 -23.30
N ARG A 167 -11.95 -25.30 -22.27
CA ARG A 167 -11.77 -23.86 -22.02
C ARG A 167 -10.36 -23.61 -21.53
N TYR A 168 -9.80 -22.46 -21.88
CA TYR A 168 -8.56 -22.00 -21.28
C TYR A 168 -8.71 -20.64 -20.60
N ILE A 169 -7.82 -20.38 -19.66
CA ILE A 169 -7.56 -19.09 -19.05
C ILE A 169 -6.07 -18.82 -19.23
N LEU A 170 -5.75 -17.72 -19.92
CA LEU A 170 -4.40 -17.22 -20.11
C LEU A 170 -4.18 -16.05 -19.15
N ILE A 171 -3.15 -16.15 -18.32
CA ILE A 171 -2.70 -15.14 -17.38
C ILE A 171 -1.31 -14.69 -17.84
N PRO A 172 -1.21 -13.61 -18.62
CA PRO A 172 0.05 -13.08 -19.09
C PRO A 172 0.95 -12.67 -17.91
N GLY A 173 2.23 -13.07 -17.97
CA GLY A 173 3.23 -12.55 -17.04
C GLY A 173 3.58 -11.11 -17.37
N GLY A 174 3.11 -10.16 -16.56
CA GLY A 174 3.35 -8.72 -16.78
C GLY A 174 4.44 -8.12 -15.89
N VAL A 175 4.79 -8.77 -14.77
CA VAL A 175 5.69 -8.21 -13.76
C VAL A 175 6.65 -9.30 -13.27
N ALA A 176 7.96 -9.05 -13.38
CA ALA A 176 8.97 -9.92 -12.79
C ALA A 176 8.90 -9.82 -11.25
N ALA A 177 8.99 -10.95 -10.55
CA ALA A 177 8.86 -11.01 -9.10
C ALA A 177 9.94 -10.22 -8.33
N ARG A 178 11.09 -9.93 -8.96
CA ARG A 178 12.08 -8.99 -8.43
C ARG A 178 12.51 -8.03 -9.54
N SER A 179 12.55 -6.74 -9.21
CA SER A 179 13.36 -5.77 -9.94
C SER A 179 14.84 -6.12 -9.77
N VAL A 180 15.66 -5.76 -10.77
CA VAL A 180 17.14 -5.86 -10.71
C VAL A 180 17.67 -4.70 -9.85
N ILE A 181 17.24 -4.64 -8.59
CA ILE A 181 17.79 -3.71 -7.61
C ILE A 181 18.88 -4.41 -6.81
N ASP A 182 19.96 -3.68 -6.57
CA ASP A 182 21.01 -4.13 -5.66
C ASP A 182 20.49 -4.07 -4.23
N TRP A 183 20.09 -5.24 -3.72
CA TRP A 183 19.56 -5.39 -2.37
C TRP A 183 20.61 -5.14 -1.28
N ASN A 184 21.90 -5.05 -1.63
CA ASN A 184 22.96 -4.71 -0.68
C ASN A 184 23.19 -3.19 -0.58
N ASN A 185 22.60 -2.41 -1.48
CA ASN A 185 22.69 -0.95 -1.45
C ASN A 185 21.45 -0.36 -0.76
N TYR A 186 21.65 0.13 0.46
CA TYR A 186 20.58 0.72 1.27
C TYR A 186 19.85 1.86 0.57
N ASP A 187 20.56 2.75 -0.14
CA ASP A 187 19.96 3.90 -0.81
C ASP A 187 19.06 3.47 -1.97
N VAL A 188 19.50 2.45 -2.73
CA VAL A 188 18.72 1.87 -3.84
C VAL A 188 17.46 1.18 -3.31
N VAL A 189 17.57 0.43 -2.21
CA VAL A 189 16.44 -0.25 -1.57
C VAL A 189 15.46 0.76 -0.97
N LYS A 190 15.98 1.79 -0.28
CA LYS A 190 15.19 2.86 0.32
C LYS A 190 14.39 3.63 -0.72
N ALA A 191 15.01 4.00 -1.84
CA ALA A 191 14.34 4.65 -2.96
C ALA A 191 13.29 3.72 -3.60
N TYR A 192 13.61 2.44 -3.81
CA TYR A 192 12.69 1.48 -4.41
C TYR A 192 11.45 1.19 -3.54
N LEU A 193 11.63 1.08 -2.23
CA LEU A 193 10.56 0.80 -1.27
C LEU A 193 9.85 2.06 -0.76
N ASN A 194 10.23 3.25 -1.25
CA ASN A 194 9.72 4.55 -0.78
C ASN A 194 9.78 4.70 0.75
N LEU A 195 10.90 4.29 1.37
CA LEU A 195 11.09 4.43 2.81
C LEU A 195 11.52 5.87 3.14
N VAL A 196 10.93 6.43 4.21
CA VAL A 196 11.31 7.73 4.78
C VAL A 196 12.49 7.53 5.74
N ASP A 197 13.36 8.53 5.85
CA ASP A 197 14.45 8.56 6.84
C ASP A 197 13.95 8.58 8.30
#